data_AF-A0A7S2MKT4-F1
#
_entry.id   AF-A0A7S2MKT4-F1
#
_cell.length_a   1.000
_cell.length_b   1.000
_cell.length_c   1.000
_cell.angle_alpha   90.00
_cell.angle_beta   90.00
_cell.angle_gamma   90.00
#
_symmetry.space_group_name_H-M   'P 1'
#
loop_
_entity.id
_entity.type
_entity.pdbx_description
1 polymer ?
#
loop_
_entity_poly.entity_id
_entity_poly.type
_entity_poly.pdbx_seq_one_letter_code
_entity_poly.pdbx_strand_id
1 'polypeptide(L)'
;LLRVTMAVINYCSSKVNAWDVPELDDGERKYLKKNLLIRASSVESGSIRVDRWAHGDRTEGNENLRVPIRMSYRLRTIIIAQRTRLTNKLAILEELKLLSFVQDFMEGYYGLQKLISNPFPFPLVQMTRTFLLFFVYTLPFAILSNVDEDRIGTDMTLVIAITTYGFVGLEYISIEFDDPF
;
A
#
# COMPACT_ATOMS: atom_id res chain seq x y z
N LEU A 1 -4.92 11.47 -11.62
CA LEU A 1 -4.65 10.01 -11.51
C LEU A 1 -3.55 9.70 -10.51
N LEU A 2 -2.31 10.18 -10.71
CA LEU A 2 -1.21 9.92 -9.76
C LEU A 2 -1.52 10.34 -8.31
N ARG A 3 -2.09 11.54 -8.10
CA ARG A 3 -2.50 11.98 -6.75
C ARG A 3 -3.62 11.16 -6.13
N VAL A 4 -4.55 10.68 -6.96
CA VAL A 4 -5.62 9.78 -6.51
C VAL A 4 -5.03 8.46 -6.05
N THR A 5 -4.06 7.93 -6.79
CA THR A 5 -3.29 6.75 -6.39
C THR A 5 -2.50 6.99 -5.10
N MET A 6 -1.88 8.17 -4.94
CA MET A 6 -1.20 8.51 -3.68
C MET A 6 -2.18 8.55 -2.50
N ALA A 7 -3.38 9.10 -2.70
CA ALA A 7 -4.41 9.13 -1.66
C ALA A 7 -4.92 7.71 -1.30
N VAL A 8 -4.95 6.80 -2.28
CA VAL A 8 -5.26 5.39 -2.02
C VAL A 8 -4.16 4.72 -1.17
N ILE A 9 -2.90 4.96 -1.52
CA ILE A 9 -1.75 4.40 -0.80
C ILE A 9 -1.75 4.92 0.65
N ASN A 10 -1.86 6.24 0.81
CA ASN A 10 -1.87 6.90 2.11
C ASN A 10 -3.18 6.71 2.88
N TYR A 11 -4.14 5.93 2.37
CA TYR A 11 -5.44 5.76 3.03
C TYR A 11 -5.28 5.16 4.43
N CYS A 12 -4.34 4.21 4.61
CA CYS A 12 -4.08 3.58 5.90
C CYS A 12 -3.63 4.60 6.97
N SER A 13 -2.79 5.56 6.58
CA SER A 13 -2.24 6.58 7.47
C SER A 13 -3.18 7.79 7.64
N SER A 14 -3.63 8.37 6.51
CA SER A 14 -4.41 9.61 6.50
C SER A 14 -5.91 9.42 6.77
N LYS A 15 -6.45 8.20 6.52
CA LYS A 15 -7.89 7.90 6.53
C LYS A 15 -8.74 8.83 5.64
N VAL A 16 -8.10 9.51 4.68
CA VAL A 16 -8.79 10.36 3.71
C VAL A 16 -9.16 9.51 2.50
N ASN A 17 -10.45 9.48 2.17
CA ASN A 17 -10.92 8.73 1.02
C ASN A 17 -10.36 9.30 -0.29
N ALA A 18 -10.00 8.41 -1.22
CA ALA A 18 -9.40 8.78 -2.50
C ALA A 18 -10.36 9.56 -3.43
N TRP A 19 -11.67 9.52 -3.16
CA TRP A 19 -12.69 10.29 -3.88
C TRP A 19 -12.98 11.68 -3.27
N ASP A 20 -12.45 11.98 -2.08
CA ASP A 20 -12.61 13.28 -1.41
C ASP A 20 -11.34 14.16 -1.52
N VAL A 21 -10.41 13.75 -2.38
CA VAL A 21 -9.18 14.50 -2.69
C VAL A 21 -9.53 15.87 -3.30
N PRO A 22 -8.93 16.98 -2.83
CA PRO A 22 -9.32 18.33 -3.23
C PRO A 22 -9.02 18.64 -4.70
N GLU A 23 -8.05 17.94 -5.30
CA GLU A 23 -7.66 18.12 -6.70
C GLU A 23 -8.60 17.46 -7.71
N LEU A 24 -9.60 16.69 -7.27
CA LEU A 24 -10.63 16.19 -8.20
C LEU A 24 -11.60 17.31 -8.57
N ASP A 25 -11.81 17.46 -9.87
CA ASP A 25 -12.90 18.26 -10.41
C ASP A 25 -14.27 17.74 -9.92
N ASP A 26 -15.24 18.64 -9.80
CA ASP A 26 -16.58 18.31 -9.32
C ASP A 26 -17.26 17.24 -10.20
N GLY A 27 -16.98 17.26 -11.51
CA GLY A 27 -17.46 16.25 -12.44
C GLY A 27 -16.83 14.88 -12.21
N GLU A 28 -15.56 14.83 -11.82
CA GLU A 28 -14.83 13.61 -11.45
C GLU A 28 -15.33 13.02 -10.14
N ARG A 29 -15.45 13.88 -9.13
CA ARG A 29 -15.99 13.52 -7.81
C ARG A 29 -17.41 12.97 -7.93
N LYS A 30 -18.29 13.64 -8.67
CA LYS A 30 -19.68 13.19 -8.88
C LYS A 30 -19.75 11.84 -9.59
N TYR A 31 -18.89 11.62 -10.60
CA TYR A 31 -18.81 10.33 -11.28
C TYR A 31 -18.35 9.21 -10.37
N LEU A 32 -17.32 9.45 -9.53
CA LEU A 32 -16.86 8.47 -8.58
C LEU A 32 -17.94 8.17 -7.55
N LYS A 33 -18.53 9.19 -6.92
CA LYS A 33 -19.61 9.03 -5.93
C LYS A 33 -20.84 8.31 -6.48
N LYS A 34 -21.18 8.53 -7.75
CA LYS A 34 -22.27 7.80 -8.42
C LYS A 34 -21.97 6.30 -8.61
N ASN A 35 -20.72 5.95 -8.85
CA ASN A 35 -20.30 4.57 -9.16
C ASN A 35 -19.71 3.82 -7.95
N LEU A 36 -19.56 4.50 -6.81
CA LEU A 36 -19.25 3.87 -5.54
C LEU A 36 -20.44 3.00 -5.14
N LEU A 37 -20.14 1.74 -4.83
CA LEU A 37 -21.16 0.79 -4.37
C LEU A 37 -21.48 0.96 -2.87
N ILE A 38 -20.75 1.84 -2.19
CA ILE A 38 -21.11 2.36 -0.88
C ILE A 38 -22.24 3.37 -1.10
N ARG A 39 -23.47 2.86 -1.21
CA ARG A 39 -24.63 3.72 -1.11
C ARG A 39 -24.71 4.14 0.35
N ALA A 40 -24.60 5.45 0.62
CA ALA A 40 -24.88 6.05 1.92
C ALA A 40 -26.38 5.94 2.27
N SER A 41 -26.92 4.72 2.31
CA SER A 41 -28.22 4.46 2.90
C SER A 41 -28.01 4.25 4.40
N SER A 42 -28.48 5.23 5.17
CA SER A 42 -28.62 5.28 6.63
C SER A 42 -27.34 5.53 7.45
N VAL A 43 -27.00 6.81 7.59
CA VAL A 43 -26.22 7.34 8.73
C VAL A 43 -26.96 7.13 10.08
N GLU A 44 -28.25 6.75 10.06
CA GLU A 44 -29.06 6.57 11.26
C GLU A 44 -28.96 5.20 11.93
N SER A 45 -28.33 4.19 11.31
CA SER A 45 -28.34 2.83 11.87
C SER A 45 -27.05 2.03 11.61
N GLY A 46 -25.88 2.63 11.89
CA GLY A 46 -24.63 1.95 12.27
C GLY A 46 -24.09 0.77 11.44
N SER A 47 -24.68 0.44 10.29
CA SER A 47 -24.32 -0.73 9.49
C SER A 47 -24.45 -0.40 8.01
N ILE A 48 -23.29 -0.31 7.35
CA ILE A 48 -23.17 -0.07 5.92
C ILE A 48 -23.45 -1.40 5.21
N ARG A 49 -24.63 -1.56 4.60
CA ARG A 49 -24.93 -2.73 3.76
C ARG A 49 -24.72 -2.39 2.28
N VAL A 50 -23.80 -3.11 1.66
CA VAL A 50 -23.44 -2.94 0.24
C VAL A 50 -24.35 -3.84 -0.62
N ASP A 51 -25.58 -3.40 -0.86
CA ASP A 51 -26.55 -4.18 -1.63
C ASP A 51 -26.42 -3.96 -3.14
N ARG A 52 -25.95 -5.00 -3.84
CA ARG A 52 -26.76 -5.66 -4.89
C ARG A 52 -26.09 -6.86 -5.57
N TRP A 53 -24.76 -7.00 -5.56
CA TRP A 53 -24.05 -8.10 -6.28
C TRP A 53 -22.68 -8.47 -5.69
N ALA A 54 -22.37 -8.04 -4.47
CA ALA A 54 -21.09 -8.38 -3.84
C ALA A 54 -21.24 -9.67 -3.02
N HIS A 55 -20.30 -10.61 -3.14
CA HIS A 55 -20.23 -11.82 -2.30
C HIS A 55 -19.86 -11.53 -0.83
N GLY A 56 -20.08 -10.30 -0.34
CA GLY A 56 -19.75 -9.85 1.01
C GLY A 56 -19.77 -8.31 1.14
N ASP A 57 -19.77 -7.83 2.39
CA ASP A 57 -19.67 -6.41 2.70
C ASP A 57 -18.34 -5.85 2.22
N ARG A 58 -18.38 -4.73 1.51
CA ARG A 58 -17.17 -4.06 1.04
C ARG A 58 -16.75 -3.00 2.04
N THR A 59 -15.51 -3.12 2.49
CA THR A 59 -14.86 -2.09 3.30
C THR A 59 -14.59 -0.83 2.46
N GLU A 60 -14.52 0.31 3.14
CA GLU A 60 -14.16 1.59 2.50
C GLU A 60 -12.78 1.51 1.83
N GLY A 61 -11.82 0.82 2.46
CA GLY A 61 -10.50 0.57 1.87
C GLY A 61 -10.57 -0.17 0.53
N ASN A 62 -11.42 -1.19 0.42
CA ASN A 62 -11.61 -1.94 -0.83
C ASN A 62 -12.20 -1.08 -1.95
N GLU A 63 -13.01 -0.06 -1.62
CA GLU A 63 -13.54 0.86 -2.61
C GLU A 63 -12.56 1.98 -2.94
N ASN A 64 -11.74 2.43 -1.99
CA ASN A 64 -10.62 3.35 -2.24
C ASN A 64 -9.63 2.75 -3.25
N LEU A 65 -9.24 1.48 -3.08
CA LEU A 65 -8.40 0.74 -4.04
C LEU A 65 -8.99 0.66 -5.46
N ARG A 66 -10.29 0.90 -5.64
CA ARG A 66 -10.95 0.87 -6.96
C ARG A 66 -10.98 2.24 -7.63
N VAL A 67 -10.74 3.33 -6.91
CA VAL A 67 -10.86 4.69 -7.44
C VAL A 67 -9.93 4.92 -8.64
N PRO A 68 -8.62 4.58 -8.58
CA PRO A 68 -7.72 4.75 -9.73
C PRO A 68 -8.15 3.92 -10.95
N ILE A 69 -8.70 2.72 -10.72
CA ILE A 69 -9.23 1.85 -11.77
C ILE A 69 -10.45 2.48 -12.46
N ARG A 70 -11.36 3.08 -11.68
CA ARG A 70 -12.52 3.78 -12.24
C ARG A 70 -12.10 5.06 -12.99
N MET A 71 -11.10 5.77 -12.47
CA MET A 71 -10.56 6.97 -13.11
C MET A 71 -9.86 6.64 -14.43
N SER A 72 -9.07 5.56 -14.48
CA SER A 72 -8.41 5.13 -15.72
C SER A 72 -9.43 4.65 -16.75
N TYR A 73 -10.48 3.94 -16.32
CA TYR A 73 -11.58 3.56 -17.20
C TYR A 73 -12.28 4.79 -17.80
N ARG A 74 -12.63 5.78 -16.96
CA ARG A 74 -13.20 7.05 -17.43
C ARG A 74 -12.28 7.74 -18.42
N LEU A 75 -10.98 7.81 -18.13
CA LEU A 75 -9.99 8.41 -19.01
C LEU A 75 -9.96 7.71 -20.38
N ARG A 76 -9.99 6.37 -20.41
CA ARG A 76 -10.10 5.60 -21.67
C ARG A 76 -11.36 5.94 -22.45
N THR A 77 -12.51 6.02 -21.77
CA THR A 77 -13.77 6.39 -22.46
C THR A 77 -13.71 7.80 -23.05
N ILE A 78 -13.07 8.74 -22.37
CA ILE A 78 -12.88 10.11 -22.88
C ILE A 78 -11.95 10.10 -24.10
N ILE A 79 -10.85 9.34 -24.06
CA ILE A 79 -9.93 9.19 -25.20
C ILE A 79 -10.67 8.55 -26.38
N ILE A 80 -11.47 7.51 -26.20
CA ILE A 80 -12.20 6.89 -27.33
C ILE A 80 -13.28 7.85 -27.88
N ALA A 81 -13.96 8.58 -27.01
CA ALA A 81 -14.99 9.55 -27.39
C ALA A 81 -14.43 10.82 -28.05
N GLN A 82 -13.10 11.01 -28.13
CA GLN A 82 -12.50 12.21 -28.74
C GLN A 82 -12.95 12.42 -30.20
N ARG A 83 -13.19 11.32 -30.93
CA ARG A 83 -13.60 11.34 -32.34
C ARG A 83 -14.91 12.07 -32.59
N THR A 84 -15.80 12.15 -31.60
CA THR A 84 -17.09 12.86 -31.70
C THR A 84 -17.05 14.24 -31.03
N ARG A 85 -16.02 14.53 -30.21
CA ARG A 85 -15.94 15.75 -29.40
C ARG A 85 -14.99 16.80 -29.95
N LEU A 86 -13.93 16.39 -30.64
CA LEU A 86 -12.93 17.31 -31.20
C LEU A 86 -13.27 17.67 -32.64
N THR A 87 -13.19 18.96 -32.97
CA THR A 87 -13.31 19.45 -34.34
C THR A 87 -12.19 18.90 -35.23
N ASN A 88 -10.97 18.83 -34.69
CA ASN A 88 -9.82 18.19 -35.32
C ASN A 88 -9.57 16.84 -34.64
N LYS A 89 -9.88 15.76 -35.34
CA LYS A 89 -9.72 14.40 -34.80
C LYS A 89 -8.24 14.07 -34.63
N LEU A 90 -7.86 13.50 -33.50
CA LEU A 90 -6.50 12.98 -33.33
C LEU A 90 -6.27 11.85 -34.34
N ALA A 91 -5.02 11.75 -34.80
CA ALA A 91 -4.62 10.61 -35.62
C ALA A 91 -4.75 9.30 -34.82
N ILE A 92 -5.06 8.20 -35.51
CA ILE A 92 -5.23 6.88 -34.88
C ILE A 92 -3.99 6.49 -34.06
N LEU A 93 -2.79 6.82 -34.56
CA LEU A 93 -1.53 6.53 -33.88
C LEU A 93 -1.39 7.30 -32.56
N GLU A 94 -1.84 8.55 -32.51
CA GLU A 94 -1.81 9.37 -31.29
C GLU A 94 -2.82 8.87 -30.26
N GLU A 95 -4.02 8.48 -30.72
CA GLU A 95 -5.04 7.86 -29.88
C GLU A 95 -4.52 6.57 -29.24
N LEU A 96 -3.91 5.68 -30.03
CA LEU A 96 -3.30 4.44 -29.54
C LEU A 96 -2.15 4.72 -28.55
N LYS A 97 -1.33 5.74 -28.81
CA LYS A 97 -0.24 6.14 -27.89
C LYS A 97 -0.79 6.62 -26.55
N LEU A 98 -1.86 7.42 -26.53
CA LEU A 98 -2.52 7.85 -25.30
C LEU A 98 -3.12 6.67 -24.53
N LEU A 99 -3.77 5.73 -25.22
CA LEU A 99 -4.30 4.51 -24.60
C LEU A 99 -3.18 3.64 -24.00
N SER A 100 -2.01 3.57 -24.66
CA SER A 100 -0.81 2.90 -24.13
C SER A 100 -0.39 3.51 -22.80
N PHE A 101 -0.29 4.84 -22.69
CA PHE A 101 0.10 5.47 -21.41
C PHE A 101 -0.88 5.15 -20.27
N VAL A 102 -2.19 5.03 -20.57
CA VAL A 102 -3.16 4.61 -19.55
C VAL A 102 -2.99 3.13 -19.19
N GLN A 103 -2.59 2.28 -20.13
CA GLN A 103 -2.25 0.88 -19.86
C GLN A 103 -1.00 0.77 -18.99
N ASP A 104 0.07 1.48 -19.33
CA ASP A 104 1.34 1.48 -18.59
C ASP A 104 1.12 1.96 -17.14
N PHE A 105 0.32 3.02 -16.98
CA PHE A 105 -0.08 3.48 -15.65
C PHE A 105 -0.81 2.39 -14.86
N MET A 106 -1.76 1.70 -15.50
CA MET A 106 -2.55 0.66 -14.83
C MET A 106 -1.72 -0.56 -14.45
N GLU A 107 -0.75 -0.93 -15.27
CA GLU A 107 0.20 -1.99 -14.96
C GLU A 107 1.03 -1.65 -13.71
N GLY A 108 1.57 -0.42 -13.65
CA GLY A 108 2.26 0.08 -12.46
C GLY A 108 1.36 0.10 -11.22
N TYR A 109 0.10 0.52 -11.38
CA TYR A 109 -0.87 0.53 -10.28
C TYR A 109 -1.20 -0.87 -9.74
N TYR A 110 -1.38 -1.86 -10.62
CA TYR A 110 -1.59 -3.25 -10.19
C TYR A 110 -0.34 -3.83 -9.51
N GLY A 111 0.85 -3.44 -9.95
CA GLY A 111 2.10 -3.75 -9.26
C GLY A 111 2.10 -3.24 -7.81
N LEU A 112 1.72 -1.98 -7.60
CA LEU A 112 1.59 -1.39 -6.25
C LEU A 112 0.51 -2.09 -5.43
N GLN A 113 -0.66 -2.37 -6.01
CA GLN A 113 -1.73 -3.09 -5.32
C GLN A 113 -1.28 -4.48 -4.86
N LYS A 114 -0.47 -5.18 -5.69
CA LYS A 114 0.10 -6.47 -5.34
C LYS A 114 1.05 -6.38 -4.15
N LEU A 115 1.88 -5.34 -4.08
CA LEU A 115 2.78 -5.10 -2.94
C LEU A 115 1.99 -4.86 -1.66
N ILE A 116 0.98 -3.98 -1.70
CA ILE A 116 0.13 -3.65 -0.54
C ILE A 116 -0.68 -4.86 -0.06
N SER A 117 -1.20 -5.67 -0.98
CA SER A 117 -2.09 -6.78 -0.64
C SER A 117 -1.36 -8.06 -0.19
N ASN A 118 -0.07 -8.17 -0.48
CA ASN A 118 0.73 -9.37 -0.17
C ASN A 118 1.90 -9.01 0.76
N PRO A 119 1.64 -8.79 2.06
CA PRO A 119 2.72 -8.67 3.04
C PRO A 119 3.54 -9.97 3.10
N PHE A 120 4.74 -9.89 3.68
CA PHE A 120 5.55 -11.09 3.90
C PHE A 120 4.75 -12.16 4.66
N PRO A 121 4.94 -13.44 4.32
CA PRO A 121 4.24 -14.52 5.01
C PRO A 121 4.50 -14.44 6.51
N PHE A 122 3.42 -14.28 7.27
CA PHE A 122 3.47 -14.16 8.73
C PHE A 122 4.36 -15.22 9.41
N PRO A 123 4.31 -16.52 9.04
CA PRO A 123 5.18 -17.53 9.65
C PRO A 123 6.67 -17.25 9.44
N LEU A 124 7.06 -16.70 8.28
CA LEU A 124 8.46 -16.40 7.99
C LEU A 124 8.97 -15.28 8.92
N VAL A 125 8.21 -14.20 9.06
CA VAL A 125 8.54 -13.08 9.96
C VAL A 125 8.61 -13.56 11.40
N GLN A 126 7.64 -14.38 11.84
CA GLN A 126 7.63 -14.94 13.19
C GLN A 126 8.82 -15.84 13.48
N MET A 127 9.21 -16.72 12.54
CA MET A 127 10.36 -17.61 12.74
C MET A 127 11.65 -16.79 12.85
N THR A 128 11.88 -15.84 11.95
CA THR A 128 13.07 -14.97 11.98
C THR A 128 13.18 -14.21 13.31
N ARG A 129 12.08 -13.61 13.78
CA ARG A 129 12.06 -12.90 15.06
C ARG A 129 12.31 -13.82 16.25
N THR A 130 11.79 -15.04 16.21
CA THR A 130 12.02 -16.04 17.25
C THR A 130 13.49 -16.47 17.29
N PHE A 131 14.10 -16.73 16.13
CA PHE A 131 15.52 -17.05 16.03
C PHE A 131 16.41 -15.90 16.51
N LEU A 132 16.08 -14.66 16.12
CA LEU A 132 16.82 -13.48 16.54
C LEU A 132 16.75 -13.26 18.05
N LEU A 133 15.55 -13.41 18.64
CA LEU A 133 15.36 -13.31 20.09
C LEU A 133 16.18 -14.39 20.82
N PHE A 134 16.12 -15.64 20.34
CA PHE A 134 16.89 -16.74 20.93
C PHE A 134 18.41 -16.50 20.81
N PHE A 135 18.87 -16.02 19.66
CA PHE A 135 20.27 -15.70 19.41
C PHE A 135 20.76 -14.58 20.34
N VAL A 136 20.05 -13.46 20.39
CA VAL A 136 20.42 -12.31 21.25
C VAL A 136 20.38 -12.69 22.73
N TYR A 137 19.42 -13.53 23.15
CA TYR A 137 19.32 -14.01 24.52
C TYR A 137 20.46 -14.97 24.90
N THR A 138 20.85 -15.87 24.01
CA THR A 138 21.89 -16.89 24.28
C THR A 138 23.32 -16.35 24.13
N LEU A 139 23.51 -15.28 23.34
CA LEU A 139 24.81 -14.72 23.00
C LEU A 139 25.67 -14.29 24.22
N PRO A 140 25.13 -13.60 25.25
CA PRO A 140 25.90 -13.27 26.45
C PRO A 140 26.45 -14.51 27.16
N PHE A 141 25.65 -15.58 27.26
CA PHE A 141 26.05 -16.82 27.94
C PHE A 141 27.14 -17.57 27.16
N ALA A 142 27.04 -17.60 25.83
CA ALA A 142 28.04 -18.22 24.97
C ALA A 142 29.39 -17.48 24.98
N ILE A 143 29.38 -16.16 25.18
CA ILE A 143 30.60 -15.37 25.32
C ILE A 143 31.21 -15.57 26.71
N LEU A 144 30.38 -15.56 27.77
CA LEU A 144 30.84 -15.78 29.15
C LEU A 144 31.48 -17.16 29.35
N SER A 145 31.07 -18.19 28.63
CA SER A 145 31.65 -19.54 28.78
C SER A 145 33.08 -19.68 28.26
N ASN A 146 33.58 -18.72 27.47
CA ASN A 146 34.88 -18.80 26.79
C ASN A 146 35.91 -17.81 27.34
N VAL A 147 35.61 -17.12 28.45
CA VAL A 147 36.42 -16.02 28.97
C VAL A 147 36.91 -16.38 30.37
N ASP A 148 38.23 -16.28 30.58
CA ASP A 148 38.85 -16.36 31.91
C ASP A 148 38.31 -15.23 32.80
N GLU A 149 38.03 -15.51 34.08
CA GLU A 149 37.36 -14.59 35.02
C GLU A 149 37.98 -13.18 35.08
N ASP A 150 39.29 -13.05 34.81
CA ASP A 150 40.05 -11.79 34.84
C ASP A 150 39.82 -10.88 33.62
N ARG A 151 39.21 -11.36 32.52
CA ARG A 151 38.96 -10.59 31.28
C ARG A 151 37.48 -10.27 31.03
N ILE A 152 36.62 -10.51 32.02
CA ILE A 152 35.23 -10.05 32.03
C ILE A 152 35.22 -8.52 32.30
N GLY A 153 35.82 -7.78 31.37
CA GLY A 153 35.95 -6.32 31.42
C GLY A 153 34.95 -5.61 30.52
N THR A 154 35.10 -4.29 30.46
CA THR A 154 34.32 -3.36 29.62
C THR A 154 34.27 -3.76 28.14
N ASP A 155 35.33 -4.38 27.62
CA ASP A 155 35.47 -4.70 26.20
C ASP A 155 34.45 -5.76 25.74
N MET A 156 34.18 -6.78 26.56
CA MET A 156 33.22 -7.84 26.22
C MET A 156 31.78 -7.35 26.33
N THR A 157 31.49 -6.50 27.33
CA THR A 157 30.17 -5.84 27.43
C THR A 157 29.90 -4.95 26.23
N LEU A 158 30.93 -4.28 25.70
CA LEU A 158 30.83 -3.45 24.51
C LEU A 158 30.60 -4.29 23.25
N VAL A 159 31.28 -5.43 23.10
CA VAL A 159 31.03 -6.37 22.00
C VAL A 159 29.59 -6.90 22.03
N ILE A 160 29.12 -7.37 23.19
CA ILE A 160 27.73 -7.84 23.35
C ILE A 160 26.73 -6.74 23.01
N ALA A 161 26.96 -5.51 23.48
CA ALA A 161 26.11 -4.37 23.21
C ALA A 161 26.06 -4.03 21.71
N ILE A 162 27.22 -3.94 21.04
CA ILE A 162 27.30 -3.65 19.60
C ILE A 162 26.63 -4.75 18.78
N THR A 163 26.91 -6.02 19.09
CA THR A 163 26.32 -7.15 18.35
C THR A 163 24.81 -7.20 18.53
N THR A 164 24.32 -7.04 19.77
CA THR A 164 22.89 -7.01 20.06
C THR A 164 22.20 -5.84 19.35
N TYR A 165 22.77 -4.65 19.44
CA TYR A 165 22.25 -3.46 18.77
C TYR A 165 22.25 -3.61 17.24
N GLY A 166 23.30 -4.22 16.68
CA GLY A 166 23.39 -4.50 15.25
C GLY A 166 22.29 -5.43 14.75
N PHE A 167 22.09 -6.58 15.41
CA PHE A 167 21.05 -7.53 15.00
C PHE A 167 19.64 -7.00 15.23
N VAL A 168 19.38 -6.39 16.39
CA VAL A 168 18.08 -5.77 16.68
C VAL A 168 17.81 -4.60 15.72
N GLY A 169 18.83 -3.81 15.38
CA GLY A 169 18.73 -2.73 14.41
C GLY A 169 18.37 -3.21 13.00
N LEU A 170 18.92 -4.34 12.55
CA LEU A 170 18.54 -4.95 11.27
C LEU A 170 17.07 -5.38 11.24
N GLU A 171 16.54 -5.93 12.33
CA GLU A 171 15.11 -6.26 12.44
C GLU A 171 14.25 -4.99 12.34
N TYR A 172 14.63 -3.89 13.01
CA TYR A 172 13.90 -2.62 12.89
C TYR A 172 13.89 -2.08 11.45
N ILE A 173 15.02 -2.16 10.75
CA ILE A 173 15.09 -1.77 9.34
C ILE A 173 14.16 -2.63 8.48
N SER A 174 14.08 -3.94 8.75
CA SER A 174 13.16 -4.84 8.04
C SER A 174 11.70 -4.45 8.29
N ILE A 175 11.34 -4.11 9.53
CA ILE A 175 9.98 -3.68 9.87
C ILE A 175 9.62 -2.39 9.13
N GLU A 176 10.55 -1.43 9.04
CA GLU A 176 10.33 -0.18 8.32
C GLU A 176 10.20 -0.40 6.81
N PHE A 177 10.93 -1.36 6.24
CA PHE A 177 10.81 -1.71 4.82
C PHE A 177 9.56 -2.52 4.47
N ASP A 178 8.94 -3.18 5.46
CA ASP A 178 7.70 -3.94 5.24
C ASP A 178 6.51 -3.02 4.90
N ASP A 179 6.52 -1.75 5.35
CA ASP A 179 5.53 -0.74 4.99
C ASP A 179 6.20 0.53 4.42
N PRO A 180 6.56 0.55 3.13
CA PRO A 180 7.30 1.67 2.54
C PRO A 180 6.46 2.94 2.30
N PHE A 181 5.19 2.98 2.73
CA PHE A 181 4.22 4.03 2.39
C PHE A 181 3.38 4.50 3.58
#